data_AF-A0A836BTU3-F1
#
_entry.id   AF-A0A836BTU3-F1
#
_cell.length_a   1.000
_cell.length_b   1.000
_cell.length_c   1.000
_cell.angle_alpha   90.00
_cell.angle_beta   90.00
_cell.angle_gamma   90.00
#
_symmetry.space_group_name_H-M   'P 1'
#
loop_
_entity.id
_entity.type
_entity.pdbx_description
1 polymer ?
#
loop_
_entity_poly.entity_id
_entity_poly.type
_entity_poly.pdbx_seq_one_letter_code
_entity_poly.pdbx_strand_id
1 'polypeptide(L)'
;MIMCLDQFVDPDVDLVFVEYIMNNGDDFNMYDNRVVKDMERLIRRLLALPGKPAVVLMQAPNMLHPGMEKQEPVRYPFHKSMEDLETSLSHFHDVQALSLRTALFRLAEVERREGFRWRDTFFDHHPGDSGNRMMADLAVFLAQETAMDLLLSPHRPEEAAELNGPLLEPMYEGDEPPASTMCAVGTSFQSMVTNATEFNFTDEGRGKWGFVATQPGVELVVRLDTRLRVIHGGGPAPSTAQVYFHHLRSHQHMGGGRGQLLVQLHVHPHGGRRAPRQVQCVAESPVLRGVFVKTMNELAAVVRDLMMAAAERHAALQRDFSALSEDYGEFKRVITQNYNVTGRAIASLRRELKADIAQTERFSELIVETAPKEERGRLLLREVSDEMADRLRTKTYLAPLLVSASADCRVAIRVLHDTSSREHKFKGGGRGRVSGLVVAEDAQAAGVLDRLTMDHGRMPEGVFEDRVAEKTSAATRLRQQGAGPPPPGPAAVGGRR
;
A
#
# COMPACT_ATOMS: atom_id res chain seq x y z
N MET A 1 2.01 -4.10 -2.90
CA MET A 1 2.96 -4.93 -2.09
C MET A 1 3.07 -6.38 -2.57
N ILE A 2 2.01 -6.94 -3.15
CA ILE A 2 2.03 -8.21 -3.91
C ILE A 2 3.24 -8.39 -4.84
N MET A 3 3.80 -7.29 -5.32
CA MET A 3 4.79 -7.24 -6.37
C MET A 3 6.14 -7.90 -6.00
N CYS A 4 6.51 -7.91 -4.72
CA CYS A 4 7.80 -8.46 -4.28
C CYS A 4 7.69 -9.73 -3.44
N LEU A 5 6.54 -10.43 -3.48
CA LEU A 5 6.26 -11.57 -2.61
C LEU A 5 7.39 -12.61 -2.58
N ASP A 6 7.89 -12.98 -3.76
CA ASP A 6 8.90 -14.04 -3.96
C ASP A 6 10.28 -13.70 -3.36
N GLN A 7 10.48 -12.45 -2.92
CA GLN A 7 11.72 -12.00 -2.26
C GLN A 7 11.61 -11.99 -0.74
N PHE A 8 10.38 -12.02 -0.21
CA PHE A 8 10.12 -11.84 1.23
C PHE A 8 9.49 -13.08 1.88
N VAL A 9 8.92 -13.97 1.09
CA VAL A 9 8.26 -15.18 1.57
C VAL A 9 8.96 -16.38 0.96
N ASP A 10 9.50 -17.25 1.80
CA ASP A 10 10.09 -18.50 1.36
C ASP A 10 9.00 -19.40 0.74
N PRO A 11 9.28 -20.07 -0.39
CA PRO A 11 8.26 -20.85 -1.11
C PRO A 11 7.76 -22.09 -0.37
N ASP A 12 8.49 -22.53 0.66
CA ASP A 12 8.22 -23.67 1.53
C ASP A 12 7.72 -23.26 2.92
N VAL A 13 7.30 -22.00 3.10
CA VAL A 13 6.70 -21.55 4.37
C VAL A 13 5.39 -22.30 4.66
N ASP A 14 5.16 -22.64 5.92
CA ASP A 14 3.95 -23.34 6.38
C ASP A 14 2.82 -22.39 6.81
N LEU A 15 3.19 -21.20 7.33
CA LEU A 15 2.25 -20.23 7.91
C LEU A 15 2.72 -18.80 7.61
N VAL A 16 1.80 -17.98 7.10
CA VAL A 16 2.04 -16.57 6.80
C VAL A 16 0.99 -15.70 7.48
N PHE A 17 1.44 -14.81 8.37
CA PHE A 17 0.63 -13.70 8.87
C PHE A 17 0.76 -12.50 7.93
N VAL A 18 -0.37 -11.96 7.50
CA VAL A 18 -0.46 -10.82 6.59
C VAL A 18 -1.06 -9.64 7.35
N GLU A 19 -0.26 -8.59 7.55
CA GLU A 19 -0.70 -7.32 8.15
C GLU A 19 -0.30 -6.20 7.18
N TYR A 20 -1.29 -5.54 6.59
CA TYR A 20 -1.08 -4.40 5.71
C TYR A 20 -2.18 -3.35 5.80
N ILE A 21 -3.17 -3.52 6.67
CA ILE A 21 -4.31 -2.60 6.74
C ILE A 21 -3.85 -1.18 7.06
N MET A 22 -2.84 -1.02 7.91
CA MET A 22 -2.26 0.29 8.22
C MET A 22 -1.43 0.86 7.05
N ASN A 23 -0.97 0.01 6.13
CA ASN A 23 -0.12 0.40 5.01
C ASN A 23 -0.87 0.59 3.71
N ASN A 24 -2.07 0.03 3.54
CA ASN A 24 -2.81 0.09 2.28
C ASN A 24 -3.47 1.46 2.02
N GLY A 25 -3.58 2.30 3.04
CA GLY A 25 -4.31 3.56 2.98
C GLY A 25 -5.82 3.33 2.99
N ASP A 26 -6.58 4.43 2.87
CA ASP A 26 -8.03 4.40 2.95
C ASP A 26 -8.69 4.43 1.55
N ASP A 27 -9.58 3.48 1.30
CA ASP A 27 -10.54 3.49 0.19
C ASP A 27 -11.90 2.98 0.72
N PHE A 28 -12.80 3.87 1.11
CA PHE A 28 -14.07 3.45 1.72
C PHE A 28 -15.15 3.06 0.69
N ASN A 29 -14.81 2.91 -0.60
CA ASN A 29 -15.75 2.38 -1.59
C ASN A 29 -16.02 0.91 -1.30
N MET A 30 -17.29 0.53 -1.10
CA MET A 30 -17.63 -0.88 -0.85
C MET A 30 -17.48 -1.75 -2.10
N TYR A 31 -17.77 -1.18 -3.26
CA TYR A 31 -17.70 -1.86 -4.55
C TYR A 31 -16.45 -1.43 -5.29
N ASP A 32 -15.85 -2.35 -6.04
CA ASP A 32 -14.64 -2.09 -6.84
C ASP A 32 -13.50 -1.48 -6.00
N ASN A 33 -13.37 -1.95 -4.77
CA ASN A 33 -12.40 -1.43 -3.83
C ASN A 33 -10.99 -1.87 -4.23
N ARG A 34 -10.13 -0.91 -4.55
CA ARG A 34 -8.80 -1.22 -5.09
C ARG A 34 -7.86 -1.80 -4.04
N VAL A 35 -7.96 -1.33 -2.80
CA VAL A 35 -7.17 -1.85 -1.68
C VAL A 35 -7.52 -3.31 -1.42
N VAL A 36 -8.82 -3.64 -1.41
CA VAL A 36 -9.28 -5.01 -1.18
C VAL A 36 -8.89 -5.91 -2.35
N LYS A 37 -8.99 -5.44 -3.59
CA LYS A 37 -8.47 -6.16 -4.77
C LYS A 37 -6.98 -6.48 -4.68
N ASP A 38 -6.16 -5.49 -4.34
CA ASP A 38 -4.71 -5.71 -4.19
C ASP A 38 -4.38 -6.69 -3.05
N MET A 39 -5.17 -6.67 -1.96
CA MET A 39 -5.09 -7.66 -0.88
C MET A 39 -5.54 -9.05 -1.35
N GLU A 40 -6.63 -9.16 -2.11
CA GLU A 40 -7.11 -10.40 -2.70
C GLU A 40 -6.02 -11.06 -3.54
N ARG A 41 -5.45 -10.32 -4.49
CA ARG A 41 -4.36 -10.82 -5.33
C ARG A 41 -3.18 -11.32 -4.48
N LEU A 42 -2.84 -10.63 -3.39
CA LEU A 42 -1.78 -11.05 -2.47
C LEU A 42 -2.13 -12.38 -1.78
N ILE A 43 -3.33 -12.51 -1.20
CA ILE A 43 -3.80 -13.74 -0.56
C ILE A 43 -3.76 -14.90 -1.56
N ARG A 44 -4.26 -14.69 -2.77
CA ARG A 44 -4.26 -15.72 -3.82
C ARG A 44 -2.85 -16.16 -4.20
N ARG A 45 -1.89 -15.24 -4.31
CA ARG A 45 -0.48 -15.61 -4.56
C ARG A 45 0.13 -16.41 -3.40
N LEU A 46 -0.20 -16.05 -2.16
CA LEU A 46 0.27 -16.79 -0.98
C LEU A 46 -0.30 -18.22 -0.95
N LEU A 47 -1.60 -18.37 -1.18
CA LEU A 47 -2.26 -19.68 -1.25
C LEU A 47 -1.77 -20.53 -2.45
N ALA A 48 -1.27 -19.89 -3.50
CA ALA A 48 -0.69 -20.55 -4.67
C ALA A 48 0.80 -20.93 -4.51
N LEU A 49 1.45 -20.60 -3.38
CA LEU A 49 2.83 -21.00 -3.15
C LEU A 49 2.96 -22.53 -3.12
N PRO A 50 4.12 -23.10 -3.52
CA PRO A 50 4.31 -24.56 -3.58
C PRO A 50 4.01 -25.29 -2.27
N GLY A 51 4.37 -24.70 -1.12
CA GLY A 51 4.08 -25.25 0.21
C GLY A 51 2.63 -25.12 0.66
N LYS A 52 1.78 -24.37 -0.06
CA LYS A 52 0.38 -24.06 0.30
C LYS A 52 0.24 -23.63 1.77
N PRO A 53 0.91 -22.54 2.18
CA PRO A 53 0.89 -22.11 3.56
C PRO A 53 -0.52 -21.82 4.06
N ALA A 54 -0.74 -22.03 5.34
CA ALA A 54 -1.83 -21.38 6.04
C ALA A 54 -1.63 -19.85 5.97
N VAL A 55 -2.66 -19.13 5.58
CA VAL A 55 -2.65 -17.66 5.51
C VAL A 55 -3.56 -17.12 6.61
N VAL A 56 -3.07 -16.16 7.38
CA VAL A 56 -3.84 -15.50 8.45
C VAL A 56 -3.74 -13.99 8.27
N LEU A 57 -4.88 -13.32 8.13
CA LEU A 57 -4.93 -11.86 8.13
C LEU A 57 -4.81 -11.36 9.56
N MET A 58 -3.71 -10.69 9.90
CA MET A 58 -3.55 -10.00 11.18
C MET A 58 -3.86 -8.53 10.95
N GLN A 59 -4.81 -7.98 11.68
CA GLN A 59 -5.38 -6.66 11.39
C GLN A 59 -5.13 -5.70 12.56
N ALA A 60 -4.24 -4.73 12.34
CA ALA A 60 -3.95 -3.68 13.29
C ALA A 60 -4.90 -2.47 13.08
N PRO A 61 -5.44 -1.85 14.15
CA PRO A 61 -6.38 -0.75 14.01
C PRO A 61 -5.70 0.50 13.44
N ASN A 62 -6.27 1.08 12.38
CA ASN A 62 -5.85 2.38 11.81
C ASN A 62 -6.33 3.59 12.67
N MET A 63 -6.23 3.49 13.99
CA MET A 63 -6.89 4.41 14.94
C MET A 63 -6.01 5.59 15.37
N LEU A 64 -4.75 5.65 14.94
CA LEU A 64 -3.78 6.65 15.40
C LEU A 64 -3.08 7.30 14.20
N HIS A 65 -3.49 8.51 13.82
CA HIS A 65 -2.71 9.27 12.82
C HIS A 65 -1.41 9.82 13.40
N PRO A 66 -0.31 9.77 12.62
CA PRO A 66 0.94 10.42 12.98
C PRO A 66 0.75 11.93 13.13
N GLY A 67 1.18 12.47 14.28
CA GLY A 67 1.03 13.88 14.67
C GLY A 67 0.41 14.10 16.05
N MET A 68 -0.05 13.03 16.70
CA MET A 68 -0.81 13.08 17.95
C MET A 68 0.04 12.80 19.20
N GLU A 69 1.35 13.01 19.14
CA GLU A 69 2.31 12.70 20.23
C GLU A 69 2.00 13.41 21.56
N LYS A 70 1.06 14.38 21.58
CA LYS A 70 0.74 15.20 22.77
C LYS A 70 -0.75 15.52 22.99
N GLN A 71 -1.66 15.04 22.15
CA GLN A 71 -3.10 15.31 22.30
C GLN A 71 -3.86 13.98 22.35
N GLU A 72 -4.96 13.93 23.11
CA GLU A 72 -5.81 12.72 23.13
C GLU A 72 -6.08 12.27 21.69
N PRO A 73 -5.81 11.01 21.35
CA PRO A 73 -5.94 10.53 19.97
C PRO A 73 -7.33 10.87 19.43
N VAL A 74 -7.39 11.32 18.18
CA VAL A 74 -8.65 11.62 17.50
C VAL A 74 -9.41 10.30 17.49
N ARG A 75 -10.53 10.29 18.21
CA ARG A 75 -11.33 9.09 18.36
C ARG A 75 -12.02 8.80 17.04
N TYR A 76 -11.54 7.76 16.36
CA TYR A 76 -12.28 7.20 15.26
C TYR A 76 -13.38 6.28 15.78
N PRO A 77 -14.58 6.34 15.18
CA PRO A 77 -15.62 5.38 15.52
C PRO A 77 -15.17 3.98 15.10
N PHE A 78 -15.62 2.95 15.82
CA PHE A 78 -15.23 1.56 15.60
C PHE A 78 -15.31 1.12 14.12
N HIS A 79 -16.37 1.53 13.42
CA HIS A 79 -16.65 1.16 12.03
C HIS A 79 -15.78 1.89 10.99
N LYS A 80 -14.98 2.88 11.38
CA LYS A 80 -14.13 3.63 10.44
C LYS A 80 -12.78 2.92 10.30
N SER A 81 -12.81 1.78 9.61
CA SER A 81 -11.64 0.96 9.32
C SER A 81 -11.81 0.26 7.97
N MET A 82 -10.70 -0.01 7.27
CA MET A 82 -10.68 -0.87 6.09
C MET A 82 -10.83 -2.36 6.45
N GLU A 83 -10.71 -2.70 7.73
CA GLU A 83 -10.73 -4.07 8.25
C GLU A 83 -12.02 -4.79 7.88
N ASP A 84 -13.15 -4.10 7.93
CA ASP A 84 -14.45 -4.70 7.61
C ASP A 84 -14.52 -5.12 6.13
N LEU A 85 -13.85 -4.38 5.24
CA LEU A 85 -13.78 -4.71 3.82
C LEU A 85 -12.74 -5.81 3.55
N GLU A 86 -11.54 -5.73 4.13
CA GLU A 86 -10.52 -6.77 3.96
C GLU A 86 -10.94 -8.11 4.59
N THR A 87 -11.71 -8.10 5.69
CA THR A 87 -12.23 -9.32 6.33
C THR A 87 -13.24 -10.06 5.44
N SER A 88 -13.86 -9.39 4.46
CA SER A 88 -14.69 -10.10 3.46
C SER A 88 -13.89 -11.12 2.66
N LEU A 89 -12.60 -10.86 2.41
CA LEU A 89 -11.68 -11.80 1.75
C LEU A 89 -11.41 -13.03 2.61
N SER A 90 -11.39 -12.86 3.94
CA SER A 90 -11.21 -13.97 4.88
C SER A 90 -12.33 -14.98 4.76
N HIS A 91 -13.57 -14.49 4.66
CA HIS A 91 -14.75 -15.33 4.46
C HIS A 91 -14.80 -15.95 3.07
N PHE A 92 -14.37 -15.21 2.03
CA PHE A 92 -14.45 -15.68 0.65
C PHE A 92 -13.39 -16.75 0.33
N HIS A 93 -12.14 -16.54 0.74
CA HIS A 93 -11.02 -17.47 0.49
C HIS A 93 -10.79 -18.49 1.61
N ASP A 94 -11.69 -18.53 2.60
CA ASP A 94 -11.60 -19.40 3.79
C ASP A 94 -10.25 -19.29 4.52
N VAL A 95 -9.78 -18.06 4.71
CA VAL A 95 -8.56 -17.77 5.49
C VAL A 95 -8.92 -17.14 6.83
N GLN A 96 -8.11 -17.37 7.86
CA GLN A 96 -8.39 -16.86 9.20
C GLN A 96 -8.07 -15.37 9.31
N ALA A 97 -8.81 -14.64 10.15
CA ALA A 97 -8.56 -13.23 10.43
C ALA A 97 -8.52 -12.95 11.94
N LEU A 98 -7.49 -12.23 12.38
CA LEU A 98 -7.27 -11.80 13.76
C LEU A 98 -7.37 -10.28 13.84
N SER A 99 -8.32 -9.77 14.61
CA SER A 99 -8.61 -8.34 14.73
C SER A 99 -8.14 -7.79 16.07
N LEU A 100 -7.04 -7.02 16.05
CA LEU A 100 -6.60 -6.30 17.24
C LEU A 100 -7.58 -5.18 17.60
N ARG A 101 -8.27 -4.58 16.60
CA ARG A 101 -9.36 -3.63 16.82
C ARG A 101 -10.45 -4.25 17.69
N THR A 102 -10.97 -5.42 17.33
CA THR A 102 -12.05 -6.08 18.06
C THR A 102 -11.59 -6.54 19.44
N ALA A 103 -10.38 -7.09 19.54
CA ALA A 103 -9.82 -7.53 20.82
C ALA A 103 -9.65 -6.37 21.82
N LEU A 104 -9.22 -5.21 21.35
CA LEU A 104 -8.86 -4.09 22.23
C LEU A 104 -9.91 -3.01 22.36
N PHE A 105 -10.75 -2.74 21.37
CA PHE A 105 -11.56 -1.50 21.34
C PHE A 105 -12.40 -1.29 22.60
N ARG A 106 -13.07 -2.34 23.09
CA ARG A 106 -13.83 -2.23 24.35
C ARG A 106 -12.93 -1.89 25.53
N LEU A 107 -11.78 -2.54 25.66
CA LEU A 107 -10.84 -2.33 26.77
C LEU A 107 -10.15 -0.95 26.67
N ALA A 108 -9.76 -0.57 25.46
CA ALA A 108 -9.00 0.63 25.15
C ALA A 108 -9.86 1.90 25.18
N GLU A 109 -11.03 1.88 24.52
CA GLU A 109 -11.85 3.07 24.28
C GLU A 109 -13.03 3.18 25.25
N VAL A 110 -13.76 2.08 25.47
CA VAL A 110 -14.99 2.07 26.30
C VAL A 110 -14.64 2.00 27.79
N GLU A 111 -13.86 1.00 28.19
CA GLU A 111 -13.48 0.78 29.60
C GLU A 111 -12.26 1.62 30.01
N ARG A 112 -11.41 2.00 29.04
CA ARG A 112 -10.13 2.70 29.26
C ARG A 112 -9.26 2.04 30.33
N ARG A 113 -9.22 0.71 30.31
CA ARG A 113 -8.46 -0.09 31.26
C ARG A 113 -6.97 0.18 31.07
N GLU A 114 -6.28 0.48 32.17
CA GLU A 114 -4.84 0.69 32.19
C GLU A 114 -4.11 -0.56 31.65
N GLY A 115 -3.08 -0.32 30.82
CA GLY A 115 -2.35 -1.37 30.12
C GLY A 115 -2.97 -1.78 28.78
N PHE A 116 -4.23 -1.41 28.52
CA PHE A 116 -4.96 -1.69 27.28
C PHE A 116 -5.39 -0.43 26.53
N ARG A 117 -5.05 0.77 26.99
CA ARG A 117 -5.39 2.01 26.27
C ARG A 117 -4.58 2.09 24.99
N TRP A 118 -5.10 2.78 23.98
CA TRP A 118 -4.37 2.98 22.72
C TRP A 118 -2.95 3.53 22.92
N ARG A 119 -2.78 4.49 23.84
CA ARG A 119 -1.47 5.06 24.20
C ARG A 119 -0.54 4.11 24.96
N ASP A 120 -1.10 3.07 25.59
CA ASP A 120 -0.32 2.05 26.32
C ASP A 120 0.11 0.95 25.34
N THR A 121 -0.68 0.72 24.29
CA THR A 121 -0.49 -0.29 23.25
C THR A 121 0.36 0.20 22.08
N PHE A 122 0.28 1.49 21.73
CA PHE A 122 0.93 2.13 20.58
C PHE A 122 1.73 3.36 21.01
N PHE A 123 2.87 3.60 20.36
CA PHE A 123 3.63 4.85 20.54
C PHE A 123 3.15 5.95 19.60
N ASP A 124 2.84 5.57 18.37
CA ASP A 124 2.25 6.42 17.33
C ASP A 124 1.22 5.57 16.56
N HIS A 125 1.44 5.30 15.28
CA HIS A 125 0.72 4.28 14.54
C HIS A 125 1.37 2.89 14.70
N HIS A 126 2.59 2.81 15.20
CA HIS A 126 3.28 1.54 15.43
C HIS A 126 2.93 0.95 16.80
N PRO A 127 2.71 -0.37 16.89
CA PRO A 127 2.54 -1.03 18.17
C PRO A 127 3.82 -0.90 19.00
N GLY A 128 3.67 -0.49 20.25
CA GLY A 128 4.73 -0.58 21.26
C GLY A 128 4.89 -2.00 21.76
N ASP A 129 5.73 -2.21 22.78
CA ASP A 129 5.96 -3.54 23.36
C ASP A 129 4.67 -4.24 23.80
N SER A 130 3.74 -3.49 24.41
CA SER A 130 2.45 -4.02 24.84
C SER A 130 1.58 -4.45 23.65
N GLY A 131 1.50 -3.63 22.59
CA GLY A 131 0.76 -3.97 21.38
C GLY A 131 1.32 -5.17 20.64
N ASN A 132 2.65 -5.26 20.52
CA ASN A 132 3.29 -6.43 19.92
C ASN A 132 3.00 -7.71 20.72
N ARG A 133 3.03 -7.64 22.07
CA ARG A 133 2.63 -8.77 22.92
C ARG A 133 1.18 -9.18 22.70
N MET A 134 0.25 -8.22 22.63
CA MET A 134 -1.16 -8.51 22.37
C MET A 134 -1.39 -9.14 21.00
N MET A 135 -0.69 -8.68 19.95
CA MET A 135 -0.75 -9.31 18.63
C MET A 135 -0.19 -10.73 18.64
N ALA A 136 0.90 -10.96 19.38
CA ALA A 136 1.45 -12.30 19.57
C ALA A 136 0.48 -13.20 20.34
N ASP A 137 -0.18 -12.70 21.38
CA ASP A 137 -1.18 -13.46 22.14
C ASP A 137 -2.37 -13.89 21.26
N LEU A 138 -2.81 -13.05 20.32
CA LEU A 138 -3.84 -13.43 19.34
C LEU A 138 -3.37 -14.58 18.43
N ALA A 139 -2.12 -14.54 17.96
CA ALA A 139 -1.56 -15.61 17.14
C ALA A 139 -1.41 -16.93 17.92
N VAL A 140 -0.96 -16.83 19.19
CA VAL A 140 -0.86 -17.99 20.10
C VAL A 140 -2.24 -18.57 20.38
N PHE A 141 -3.24 -17.72 20.66
CA PHE A 141 -4.62 -18.15 20.87
C PHE A 141 -5.16 -18.91 19.67
N LEU A 142 -4.99 -18.38 18.44
CA LEU A 142 -5.40 -19.07 17.21
C LEU A 142 -4.76 -20.47 17.09
N ALA A 143 -3.45 -20.57 17.32
CA ALA A 143 -2.74 -21.84 17.26
C ALA A 143 -3.24 -22.84 18.32
N GLN A 144 -3.53 -22.36 19.54
CA GLN A 144 -4.06 -23.21 20.62
C GLN A 144 -5.46 -23.73 20.31
N GLU A 145 -6.36 -22.86 19.87
CA GLU A 145 -7.72 -23.26 19.47
C GLU A 145 -7.65 -24.25 18.30
N THR A 146 -6.82 -23.99 17.29
CA THR A 146 -6.65 -24.89 16.13
C THR A 146 -6.12 -26.26 16.55
N ALA A 147 -5.15 -26.30 17.47
CA ALA A 147 -4.63 -27.56 18.00
C ALA A 147 -5.70 -28.34 18.77
N MET A 148 -6.52 -27.65 19.58
CA MET A 148 -7.63 -28.27 20.30
C MET A 148 -8.72 -28.79 19.35
N ASP A 149 -9.07 -28.02 18.32
CA ASP A 149 -10.03 -28.42 17.31
C ASP A 149 -9.56 -29.66 16.55
N LEU A 150 -8.27 -29.74 16.18
CA LEU A 150 -7.69 -30.92 15.53
C LEU A 150 -7.64 -32.14 16.45
N LEU A 151 -7.57 -31.97 17.77
CA LEU A 151 -7.68 -33.07 18.73
C LEU A 151 -9.12 -33.60 18.83
N LEU A 152 -10.11 -32.71 18.73
CA LEU A 152 -11.53 -33.05 18.83
C LEU A 152 -12.13 -33.52 17.50
N SER A 153 -11.66 -32.95 16.39
CA SER A 153 -12.06 -33.23 15.02
C SER A 153 -10.80 -33.30 14.13
N PRO A 154 -10.10 -34.44 14.12
CA PRO A 154 -8.91 -34.62 13.31
C PRO A 154 -9.15 -34.35 11.83
N HIS A 155 -8.13 -33.80 11.17
CA HIS A 155 -8.13 -33.51 9.75
C HIS A 155 -8.46 -34.76 8.91
N ARG A 156 -9.42 -34.63 8.00
CA ARG A 156 -9.92 -35.75 7.20
C ARG A 156 -9.25 -35.80 5.83
N PRO A 157 -9.12 -36.99 5.21
CA PRO A 157 -8.57 -37.11 3.85
C PRO A 157 -9.32 -36.29 2.81
N GLU A 158 -10.63 -36.10 2.98
CA GLU A 158 -11.46 -35.29 2.08
C GLU A 158 -11.08 -33.81 2.13
N GLU A 159 -10.79 -33.29 3.33
CA GLU A 159 -10.34 -31.91 3.54
C GLU A 159 -8.95 -31.71 2.92
N ALA A 160 -8.06 -32.70 3.04
CA ALA A 160 -6.75 -32.67 2.37
C ALA A 160 -6.89 -32.66 0.84
N ALA A 161 -7.90 -33.35 0.29
CA ALA A 161 -8.18 -33.31 -1.14
C ALA A 161 -8.73 -31.94 -1.58
N GLU A 162 -9.57 -31.31 -0.76
CA GLU A 162 -10.11 -29.96 -0.99
C GLU A 162 -9.00 -28.89 -0.98
N LEU A 163 -8.09 -28.94 0.00
CA LEU A 163 -6.88 -28.10 0.04
C LEU A 163 -5.96 -28.32 -1.20
N ASN A 164 -6.11 -29.47 -1.85
CA ASN A 164 -5.42 -29.80 -3.08
C ASN A 164 -6.15 -29.40 -4.37
N GLY A 165 -7.38 -28.91 -4.26
CA GLY A 165 -8.15 -28.37 -5.36
C GLY A 165 -7.53 -27.09 -5.97
N PRO A 166 -8.06 -26.65 -7.12
CA PRO A 166 -7.76 -25.32 -7.63
C PRO A 166 -8.25 -24.27 -6.63
N LEU A 167 -7.53 -23.15 -6.53
CA LEU A 167 -8.04 -21.99 -5.80
C LEU A 167 -9.38 -21.56 -6.39
N LEU A 168 -10.25 -20.99 -5.54
CA LEU A 168 -11.47 -20.35 -6.00
C LEU A 168 -11.17 -19.32 -7.10
N GLU A 169 -12.15 -18.96 -7.91
CA GLU A 169 -12.01 -17.78 -8.78
C GLU A 169 -11.86 -16.52 -7.91
N PRO A 170 -11.28 -15.41 -8.42
CA PRO A 170 -11.27 -14.15 -7.68
C PRO A 170 -12.68 -13.70 -7.28
N MET A 171 -12.82 -13.13 -6.09
CA MET A 171 -14.04 -12.50 -5.57
C MET A 171 -14.46 -11.32 -6.46
N TYR A 172 -13.49 -10.55 -6.93
CA TYR A 172 -13.72 -9.53 -7.94
C TYR A 172 -13.38 -10.05 -9.34
N GLU A 173 -14.33 -9.97 -10.27
CA GLU A 173 -14.14 -10.43 -11.65
C GLU A 173 -12.91 -9.76 -12.31
N GLY A 174 -12.04 -10.58 -12.91
CA GLY A 174 -10.81 -10.14 -13.58
C GLY A 174 -9.69 -9.69 -12.63
N ASP A 175 -9.77 -10.05 -11.35
CA ASP A 175 -8.78 -9.68 -10.33
C ASP A 175 -7.74 -10.79 -10.09
N GLU A 176 -7.32 -11.48 -11.14
CA GLU A 176 -6.28 -12.49 -11.04
C GLU A 176 -4.92 -11.86 -10.69
N PRO A 177 -4.11 -12.50 -9.82
CA PRO A 177 -2.75 -12.06 -9.64
C PRO A 177 -1.90 -12.33 -10.90
N PRO A 178 -0.86 -11.54 -11.16
CA PRO A 178 0.04 -11.75 -12.30
C PRO A 178 0.94 -12.98 -12.15
N ALA A 179 1.33 -13.59 -13.27
CA ALA A 179 2.18 -14.80 -13.28
C ALA A 179 3.63 -14.55 -12.93
N SER A 180 4.10 -13.38 -13.31
CA SER A 180 5.51 -13.02 -13.22
C SER A 180 5.79 -12.30 -11.91
N THR A 181 6.97 -12.57 -11.36
CA THR A 181 7.60 -11.72 -10.37
C THR A 181 7.62 -10.28 -10.90
N MET A 182 6.92 -9.38 -10.21
CA MET A 182 6.79 -7.99 -10.64
C MET A 182 7.94 -7.11 -10.14
N CYS A 183 8.79 -7.61 -9.23
CA CYS A 183 9.73 -6.80 -8.48
C CYS A 183 11.18 -7.21 -8.69
N ALA A 184 12.05 -6.23 -8.86
CA ALA A 184 13.49 -6.38 -8.95
C ALA A 184 14.17 -5.48 -7.92
N VAL A 185 14.93 -6.09 -7.01
CA VAL A 185 15.70 -5.40 -5.96
C VAL A 185 17.14 -5.90 -5.92
N GLY A 186 18.03 -5.18 -5.26
CA GLY A 186 19.42 -5.59 -5.06
C GLY A 186 20.11 -5.99 -6.37
N THR A 187 20.73 -7.18 -6.38
CA THR A 187 21.44 -7.72 -7.55
C THR A 187 20.54 -8.02 -8.75
N SER A 188 19.27 -8.38 -8.50
CA SER A 188 18.28 -8.55 -9.58
C SER A 188 18.04 -7.21 -10.30
N PHE A 189 17.86 -6.12 -9.55
CA PHE A 189 17.77 -4.78 -10.13
C PHE A 189 19.07 -4.38 -10.84
N GLN A 190 20.23 -4.64 -10.24
CA GLN A 190 21.54 -4.37 -10.84
C GLN A 190 21.68 -5.04 -12.21
N SER A 191 21.23 -6.29 -12.36
CA SER A 191 21.30 -7.03 -13.61
C SER A 191 20.45 -6.43 -14.75
N MET A 192 19.44 -5.63 -14.41
CA MET A 192 18.60 -4.93 -15.38
C MET A 192 19.24 -3.62 -15.87
N VAL A 193 20.27 -3.12 -15.18
CA VAL A 193 20.93 -1.87 -15.54
C VAL A 193 21.90 -2.10 -16.69
N THR A 194 21.62 -1.43 -17.80
CA THR A 194 22.43 -1.49 -19.03
C THR A 194 23.43 -0.34 -19.14
N ASN A 195 23.18 0.76 -18.43
CA ASN A 195 24.10 1.88 -18.32
C ASN A 195 23.96 2.51 -16.93
N ALA A 196 25.09 2.81 -16.28
CA ALA A 196 25.15 3.39 -14.95
C ALA A 196 26.27 4.43 -14.87
N THR A 197 26.44 5.25 -15.90
CA THR A 197 27.47 6.29 -15.92
C THR A 197 27.38 7.15 -14.67
N GLU A 198 28.42 7.10 -13.83
CA GLU A 198 28.53 7.83 -12.54
C GLU A 198 27.49 7.47 -11.47
N PHE A 199 26.74 6.39 -11.67
CA PHE A 199 25.96 5.76 -10.62
C PHE A 199 26.79 4.65 -9.98
N ASN A 200 26.99 4.74 -8.67
CA ASN A 200 27.65 3.69 -7.91
C ASN A 200 26.62 2.74 -7.32
N PHE A 201 26.76 1.45 -7.61
CA PHE A 201 25.98 0.41 -6.93
C PHE A 201 26.63 0.10 -5.59
N THR A 202 25.98 0.47 -4.49
CA THR A 202 26.54 0.39 -3.14
C THR A 202 25.52 -0.09 -2.13
N ASP A 203 25.99 -0.78 -1.09
CA ASP A 203 25.21 -1.03 0.12
C ASP A 203 25.20 0.24 0.97
N GLU A 204 24.04 0.85 1.15
CA GLU A 204 23.86 2.02 2.03
C GLU A 204 23.71 1.62 3.51
N GLY A 205 24.00 0.36 3.83
CA GLY A 205 23.99 -0.22 5.17
C GLY A 205 22.79 -1.13 5.40
N ARG A 206 23.03 -2.18 6.19
CA ARG A 206 22.05 -3.23 6.52
C ARG A 206 21.55 -4.00 5.29
N GLY A 207 22.42 -4.19 4.30
CA GLY A 207 22.12 -4.95 3.08
C GLY A 207 21.21 -4.22 2.10
N LYS A 208 21.15 -2.88 2.14
CA LYS A 208 20.29 -2.06 1.28
C LYS A 208 21.09 -1.58 0.07
N TRP A 209 21.18 -2.46 -0.91
CA TRP A 209 21.96 -2.27 -2.13
C TRP A 209 21.24 -1.43 -3.17
N GLY A 210 21.76 -0.28 -3.59
CA GLY A 210 21.14 0.55 -4.62
C GLY A 210 22.13 1.34 -5.46
N PHE A 211 21.64 2.06 -6.46
CA PHE A 211 22.42 3.00 -7.27
C PHE A 211 22.36 4.41 -6.68
N VAL A 212 23.53 5.01 -6.50
CA VAL A 212 23.67 6.37 -5.96
C VAL A 212 24.43 7.23 -6.95
N ALA A 213 23.92 8.43 -7.21
CA ALA A 213 24.60 9.46 -7.99
C ALA A 213 24.62 10.79 -7.22
N THR A 214 25.74 11.50 -7.32
CA THR A 214 25.93 12.83 -6.71
C THR A 214 26.12 13.94 -7.74
N GLN A 215 26.31 13.58 -9.01
CA GLN A 215 26.52 14.55 -10.09
C GLN A 215 25.21 14.77 -10.86
N PRO A 216 24.78 16.03 -11.07
CA PRO A 216 23.66 16.31 -11.94
C PRO A 216 23.98 16.05 -13.42
N GLY A 217 22.96 15.66 -14.19
CA GLY A 217 23.07 15.34 -15.61
C GLY A 217 23.38 13.88 -15.93
N VAL A 218 23.74 13.07 -14.93
CA VAL A 218 24.06 11.65 -15.09
C VAL A 218 22.82 10.79 -15.26
N GLU A 219 22.99 9.62 -15.90
CA GLU A 219 21.89 8.77 -16.37
C GLU A 219 22.08 7.30 -16.00
N LEU A 220 21.03 6.69 -15.45
CA LEU A 220 20.90 5.26 -15.20
C LEU A 220 19.89 4.69 -16.20
N VAL A 221 20.29 3.73 -17.04
CA VAL A 221 19.40 3.11 -18.04
C VAL A 221 19.09 1.67 -17.65
N VAL A 222 17.82 1.42 -17.37
CA VAL A 222 17.29 0.11 -16.98
C VAL A 222 16.56 -0.53 -18.15
N ARG A 223 16.84 -1.81 -18.41
CA ARG A 223 16.20 -2.63 -19.44
C ARG A 223 15.23 -3.63 -18.82
N LEU A 224 14.00 -3.64 -19.32
CA LEU A 224 12.83 -4.29 -18.72
C LEU A 224 12.02 -5.04 -19.77
N ASP A 225 11.46 -6.18 -19.37
CA ASP A 225 10.36 -6.81 -20.10
C ASP A 225 9.05 -6.33 -19.47
N THR A 226 8.29 -5.53 -20.20
CA THR A 226 7.00 -4.99 -19.77
C THR A 226 5.84 -5.79 -20.36
N ARG A 227 6.10 -6.97 -20.95
CA ARG A 227 5.06 -7.90 -21.37
C ARG A 227 4.64 -8.72 -20.17
N LEU A 228 3.46 -8.40 -19.69
CA LEU A 228 2.86 -9.07 -18.57
C LEU A 228 2.12 -10.31 -19.05
N ARG A 229 2.31 -11.41 -18.34
CA ARG A 229 1.64 -12.69 -18.62
C ARG A 229 0.61 -12.90 -17.54
N VAL A 230 -0.66 -12.87 -17.93
CA VAL A 230 -1.77 -13.29 -17.06
C VAL A 230 -1.68 -14.81 -16.87
N ILE A 231 -1.77 -15.30 -15.62
CA ILE A 231 -1.60 -16.74 -15.29
C ILE A 231 -2.70 -17.56 -15.95
N HIS A 232 -3.93 -17.04 -15.87
CA HIS A 232 -5.14 -17.77 -16.18
C HIS A 232 -6.13 -16.82 -16.84
N GLY A 233 -6.65 -17.21 -18.00
CA GLY A 233 -7.45 -16.37 -18.86
C GLY A 233 -6.70 -16.09 -20.15
N GLY A 234 -7.09 -16.76 -21.23
CA GLY A 234 -6.58 -16.51 -22.59
C GLY A 234 -6.95 -15.13 -23.14
N GLY A 235 -7.14 -14.13 -22.26
CA GLY A 235 -7.34 -12.74 -22.61
C GLY A 235 -6.11 -12.17 -23.31
N PRO A 236 -6.31 -11.14 -24.16
CA PRO A 236 -5.19 -10.44 -24.77
C PRO A 236 -4.32 -9.82 -23.67
N ALA A 237 -3.01 -9.99 -23.78
CA ALA A 237 -2.07 -9.33 -22.88
C ALA A 237 -2.30 -7.81 -22.89
N PRO A 238 -2.21 -7.12 -21.74
CA PRO A 238 -2.43 -5.70 -21.67
C PRO A 238 -1.45 -4.96 -22.60
N SER A 239 -1.94 -3.94 -23.31
CA SER A 239 -1.10 -3.16 -24.24
C SER A 239 -0.13 -2.22 -23.52
N THR A 240 -0.37 -1.98 -22.23
CA THR A 240 0.44 -1.13 -21.36
C THR A 240 0.75 -1.84 -20.04
N ALA A 241 1.79 -1.38 -19.37
CA ALA A 241 2.23 -1.81 -18.06
C ALA A 241 2.59 -0.57 -17.23
N GLN A 242 2.36 -0.63 -15.93
CA GLN A 242 2.78 0.43 -15.02
C GLN A 242 4.10 0.05 -14.35
N VAL A 243 5.10 0.90 -14.44
CA VAL A 243 6.43 0.68 -13.88
C VAL A 243 6.65 1.66 -12.73
N TYR A 244 6.98 1.17 -11.54
CA TYR A 244 7.26 1.97 -10.35
C TYR A 244 8.73 1.93 -10.00
N PHE A 245 9.34 3.10 -9.86
CA PHE A 245 10.69 3.24 -9.35
C PHE A 245 10.65 3.73 -7.91
N HIS A 246 11.21 2.94 -7.01
CA HIS A 246 11.43 3.39 -5.64
C HIS A 246 12.71 4.23 -5.59
N HIS A 247 12.61 5.42 -5.02
CA HIS A 247 13.76 6.30 -4.79
C HIS A 247 13.65 6.97 -3.42
N LEU A 248 14.76 7.49 -2.92
CA LEU A 248 14.75 8.30 -1.72
C LEU A 248 14.78 9.79 -2.03
N ARG A 249 14.15 10.55 -1.15
CA ARG A 249 14.44 11.98 -0.98
C ARG A 249 15.21 12.15 0.33
N SER A 250 16.44 12.63 0.23
CA SER A 250 17.25 13.00 1.41
C SER A 250 16.79 14.37 1.93
N HIS A 251 16.64 14.52 3.24
CA HIS A 251 16.43 15.83 3.88
C HIS A 251 17.74 16.49 4.37
N GLN A 252 18.88 15.79 4.38
CA GLN A 252 20.16 16.40 4.77
C GLN A 252 20.69 17.36 3.69
N HIS A 253 21.21 18.50 4.13
CA HIS A 253 21.70 19.63 3.30
C HIS A 253 20.65 20.38 2.47
N MET A 254 19.35 20.11 2.69
CA MET A 254 18.26 20.95 2.15
C MET A 254 18.04 22.16 3.06
N GLY A 255 19.05 23.03 3.17
CA GLY A 255 19.04 24.16 4.10
C GLY A 255 17.80 25.04 3.94
N GLY A 256 16.80 24.89 4.81
CA GLY A 256 15.55 25.68 4.88
C GLY A 256 14.64 25.70 3.64
N GLY A 257 15.18 25.46 2.44
CA GLY A 257 14.47 25.38 1.18
C GLY A 257 14.03 23.96 0.91
N ARG A 258 12.80 23.78 0.45
CA ARG A 258 12.21 22.49 0.04
C ARG A 258 12.97 21.93 -1.15
N GLY A 259 14.12 21.31 -0.93
CA GLY A 259 14.88 20.75 -2.04
C GLY A 259 14.09 19.60 -2.68
N GLN A 260 13.99 19.62 -4.00
CA GLN A 260 13.20 18.67 -4.76
C GLN A 260 14.15 17.80 -5.58
N LEU A 261 14.01 16.49 -5.41
CA LEU A 261 14.61 15.56 -6.36
C LEU A 261 13.82 15.71 -7.66
N LEU A 262 14.49 16.18 -8.70
CA LEU A 262 13.95 16.28 -10.03
C LEU A 262 14.60 15.15 -10.84
N VAL A 263 13.84 14.08 -11.02
CA VAL A 263 14.22 12.96 -11.89
C VAL A 263 13.44 13.10 -13.17
N GLN A 264 14.12 13.03 -14.31
CA GLN A 264 13.45 12.90 -15.59
C GLN A 264 13.55 11.46 -16.07
N LEU A 265 12.40 10.89 -16.41
CA LEU A 265 12.28 9.53 -16.89
C LEU A 265 12.07 9.58 -18.40
N HIS A 266 12.99 9.00 -19.17
CA HIS A 266 12.91 8.92 -20.62
C HIS A 266 12.74 7.47 -21.05
N VAL A 267 11.77 7.19 -21.90
CA VAL A 267 11.65 5.88 -22.54
C VAL A 267 12.32 5.95 -23.91
N HIS A 268 13.38 5.17 -24.12
CA HIS A 268 14.11 5.19 -25.38
C HIS A 268 13.46 4.22 -26.38
N PRO A 269 13.02 4.69 -27.56
CA PRO A 269 12.65 3.78 -28.64
C PRO A 269 13.92 3.06 -29.12
N HIS A 270 13.86 1.74 -29.25
CA HIS A 270 14.99 0.96 -29.77
C HIS A 270 15.36 1.48 -31.17
N GLY A 271 16.63 1.90 -31.33
CA GLY A 271 17.11 2.62 -32.50
C GLY A 271 17.15 1.80 -33.78
N GLY A 272 16.94 2.50 -34.90
CA GLY A 272 17.93 2.52 -35.96
C GLY A 272 17.86 1.45 -37.06
N ARG A 273 16.70 1.20 -37.66
CA ARG A 273 16.50 0.86 -39.09
C ARG A 273 15.01 0.61 -39.32
N ARG A 274 14.52 0.92 -40.52
CA ARG A 274 13.12 0.68 -40.95
C ARG A 274 12.81 -0.83 -40.90
N ALA A 275 12.47 -1.35 -39.73
CA ALA A 275 11.84 -2.66 -39.56
C ALA A 275 10.32 -2.45 -39.40
N PRO A 276 9.48 -3.36 -39.89
CA PRO A 276 8.03 -3.18 -39.86
C PRO A 276 7.50 -3.28 -38.42
N ARG A 277 6.80 -2.21 -37.98
CA ARG A 277 5.86 -2.14 -36.84
C ARG A 277 6.16 -3.05 -35.62
N GLN A 278 7.37 -2.98 -35.07
CA GLN A 278 7.62 -3.52 -33.73
C GLN A 278 7.22 -2.47 -32.69
N VAL A 279 6.37 -2.86 -31.74
CA VAL A 279 5.81 -2.02 -30.67
C VAL A 279 6.95 -1.37 -29.88
N GLN A 280 7.12 -0.06 -30.07
CA GLN A 280 8.12 0.73 -29.33
C GLN A 280 7.64 0.87 -27.89
N CYS A 281 8.57 0.79 -26.92
CA CYS A 281 8.28 1.26 -25.56
C CYS A 281 8.06 2.77 -25.65
N VAL A 282 6.84 3.23 -25.41
CA VAL A 282 6.47 4.65 -25.44
C VAL A 282 5.77 4.96 -24.13
N ALA A 283 6.18 6.06 -23.49
CA ALA A 283 5.44 6.61 -22.37
C ALA A 283 4.20 7.33 -22.90
N GLU A 284 3.01 6.92 -22.47
CA GLU A 284 1.78 7.63 -22.76
C GLU A 284 1.57 8.72 -21.71
N SER A 285 1.58 9.98 -22.15
CA SER A 285 1.21 11.13 -21.31
C SER A 285 -0.33 11.21 -21.23
N PRO A 286 -0.95 11.07 -20.03
CA PRO A 286 -2.39 11.18 -19.91
C PRO A 286 -2.82 12.64 -19.98
N VAL A 287 -2.98 13.18 -21.20
CA VAL A 287 -3.63 14.47 -21.41
C VAL A 287 -5.16 14.29 -21.35
N LEU A 288 -5.70 14.27 -20.13
CA LEU A 288 -7.14 14.32 -19.88
C LEU A 288 -7.60 15.79 -19.73
N ARG A 289 -7.93 16.44 -20.85
CA ARG A 289 -8.71 17.69 -20.86
C ARG A 289 -9.81 17.59 -21.92
N GLY A 290 -11.01 17.20 -21.52
CA GLY A 290 -12.18 17.33 -22.39
C GLY A 290 -13.49 16.71 -21.89
N VAL A 291 -13.43 15.60 -21.13
CA VAL A 291 -14.65 14.85 -20.77
C VAL A 291 -15.20 15.24 -19.37
N PHE A 292 -14.36 15.85 -18.53
CA PHE A 292 -14.65 16.00 -17.10
C PHE A 292 -15.78 16.99 -16.75
N VAL A 293 -16.03 18.02 -17.57
CA VAL A 293 -16.99 19.09 -17.22
C VAL A 293 -18.44 18.72 -17.54
N LYS A 294 -18.68 17.86 -18.53
CA LYS A 294 -20.05 17.45 -18.91
C LYS A 294 -20.60 16.40 -17.94
N THR A 295 -19.78 15.42 -17.57
CA THR A 295 -20.16 14.33 -16.66
C THR A 295 -20.44 14.83 -15.24
N MET A 296 -19.70 15.83 -14.75
CA MET A 296 -19.90 16.37 -13.40
C MET A 296 -21.23 17.11 -13.22
N ASN A 297 -21.77 17.73 -14.28
CA ASN A 297 -23.05 18.42 -14.21
C ASN A 297 -24.25 17.44 -14.26
N GLU A 298 -24.13 16.36 -15.03
CA GLU A 298 -25.13 15.29 -15.08
C GLU A 298 -25.15 14.49 -13.75
N LEU A 299 -23.98 14.25 -13.16
CA LEU A 299 -23.84 13.59 -11.86
C LEU A 299 -24.44 14.44 -10.71
N ALA A 300 -24.29 15.77 -10.75
CA ALA A 300 -24.86 16.68 -9.76
C ALA A 300 -26.40 16.80 -9.80
N ALA A 301 -27.05 16.35 -10.89
CA ALA A 301 -28.50 16.22 -10.95
C ALA A 301 -28.95 14.90 -10.30
N VAL A 302 -28.33 13.78 -10.69
CA VAL A 302 -28.63 12.44 -10.16
C VAL A 302 -28.42 12.34 -8.64
N VAL A 303 -27.35 12.95 -8.12
CA VAL A 303 -27.09 12.99 -6.67
C VAL A 303 -28.19 13.74 -5.92
N ARG A 304 -28.74 14.80 -6.50
CA ARG A 304 -29.80 15.60 -5.87
C ARG A 304 -31.10 14.79 -5.73
N ASP A 305 -31.46 14.06 -6.77
CA ASP A 305 -32.68 13.23 -6.79
C ASP A 305 -32.55 12.04 -5.82
N LEU A 306 -31.37 11.43 -5.75
CA LEU A 306 -31.07 10.37 -4.77
C LEU A 306 -31.13 10.87 -3.31
N MET A 307 -30.63 12.08 -3.04
CA MET A 307 -30.70 12.66 -1.70
C MET A 307 -32.13 12.97 -1.27
N MET A 308 -33.00 13.40 -2.20
CA MET A 308 -34.42 13.62 -1.91
C MET A 308 -35.16 12.31 -1.63
N ALA A 309 -34.93 11.27 -2.44
CA ALA A 309 -35.50 9.94 -2.22
C ALA A 309 -35.04 9.31 -0.88
N ALA A 310 -33.76 9.52 -0.51
CA ALA A 310 -33.22 9.05 0.77
C ALA A 310 -33.84 9.80 1.96
N ALA A 311 -34.11 11.10 1.85
CA ALA A 311 -34.77 11.88 2.89
C ALA A 311 -36.21 11.41 3.14
N GLU A 312 -36.96 11.09 2.09
CA GLU A 312 -38.32 10.54 2.21
C GLU A 312 -38.32 9.15 2.86
N ARG A 313 -37.35 8.30 2.50
CA ARG A 313 -37.20 6.96 3.10
C ARG A 313 -36.76 7.01 4.56
N HIS A 314 -35.92 7.99 4.92
CA HIS A 314 -35.55 8.24 6.32
C HIS A 314 -36.74 8.70 7.16
N ALA A 315 -37.59 9.58 6.62
CA ALA A 315 -38.82 10.01 7.28
C ALA A 315 -39.86 8.87 7.43
N ALA A 316 -39.87 7.89 6.53
CA ALA A 316 -40.64 6.66 6.70
C ALA A 316 -40.07 5.77 7.81
N LEU A 317 -38.76 5.52 7.81
CA LEU A 317 -38.09 4.71 8.84
C LEU A 317 -38.19 5.31 10.25
N GLN A 318 -38.16 6.64 10.40
CA GLN A 318 -38.37 7.29 11.70
C GLN A 318 -39.78 7.04 12.28
N ARG A 319 -40.79 6.87 11.41
CA ARG A 319 -42.15 6.53 11.84
C ARG A 319 -42.24 5.08 12.32
N ASP A 320 -41.59 4.16 11.62
CA ASP A 320 -41.56 2.74 11.99
C ASP A 320 -40.70 2.49 13.26
N PHE A 321 -39.61 3.24 13.43
CA PHE A 321 -38.74 3.15 14.60
C PHE A 321 -39.43 3.60 15.89
N SER A 322 -40.39 4.53 15.78
CA SER A 322 -41.20 4.97 16.92
C SER A 322 -42.13 3.84 17.43
N ALA A 323 -42.56 2.93 16.55
CA ALA A 323 -43.36 1.76 16.93
C ALA A 323 -42.52 0.64 17.57
N LEU A 324 -41.27 0.43 17.09
CA LEU A 324 -40.32 -0.55 17.66
C LEU A 324 -39.76 -0.13 19.04
N SER A 325 -39.83 1.16 19.37
CA SER A 325 -39.37 1.69 20.66
C SER A 325 -40.21 1.21 21.85
N GLU A 326 -41.47 0.80 21.65
CA GLU A 326 -42.32 0.30 22.73
C GLU A 326 -41.96 -1.14 23.14
N ASP A 327 -41.61 -2.00 22.18
CA ASP A 327 -41.18 -3.39 22.45
C ASP A 327 -39.78 -3.47 23.09
N TYR A 328 -38.90 -2.50 22.82
CA TYR A 328 -37.55 -2.46 23.41
C TYR A 328 -37.55 -2.24 24.93
N GLY A 329 -38.62 -1.65 25.47
CA GLY A 329 -38.80 -1.43 26.91
C GLY A 329 -38.95 -2.72 27.73
N GLU A 330 -39.49 -3.77 27.11
CA GLU A 330 -39.68 -5.09 27.74
C GLU A 330 -38.39 -5.92 27.70
N PHE A 331 -37.67 -5.87 26.58
CA PHE A 331 -36.35 -6.50 26.44
C PHE A 331 -35.31 -5.92 27.41
N LYS A 332 -35.33 -4.60 27.63
CA LYS A 332 -34.44 -3.90 28.58
C LYS A 332 -34.65 -4.36 30.03
N ARG A 333 -35.86 -4.75 30.41
CA ARG A 333 -36.18 -5.29 31.75
C ARG A 333 -35.51 -6.66 31.98
N VAL A 334 -35.55 -7.54 30.99
CA VAL A 334 -34.96 -8.89 31.06
C VAL A 334 -33.42 -8.83 31.16
N ILE A 335 -32.77 -7.95 30.40
CA ILE A 335 -31.31 -7.78 30.46
C ILE A 335 -30.84 -7.20 31.80
N THR A 336 -31.59 -6.24 32.36
CA THR A 336 -31.24 -5.62 33.65
C THR A 336 -31.28 -6.63 34.80
N GLN A 337 -32.18 -7.61 34.73
CA GLN A 337 -32.30 -8.68 35.74
C GLN A 337 -31.11 -9.67 35.68
N ASN A 338 -30.62 -9.98 34.49
CA ASN A 338 -29.44 -10.85 34.30
C ASN A 338 -28.11 -10.15 34.66
N TYR A 339 -27.99 -8.84 34.44
CA TYR A 339 -26.79 -8.06 34.78
C TYR A 339 -26.48 -8.06 36.29
N ASN A 340 -27.51 -8.11 37.14
CA ASN A 340 -27.35 -8.13 38.60
C ASN A 340 -26.79 -9.45 39.14
N VAL A 341 -26.94 -10.55 38.40
CA VAL A 341 -26.37 -11.86 38.77
C VAL A 341 -24.89 -11.89 38.42
N THR A 342 -24.52 -11.44 37.22
CA THR A 342 -23.14 -11.40 36.74
C THR A 342 -22.27 -10.38 37.49
N GLY A 343 -22.86 -9.25 37.91
CA GLY A 343 -22.15 -8.23 38.69
C GLY A 343 -21.59 -8.73 40.03
N ARG A 344 -22.24 -9.72 40.67
CA ARG A 344 -21.78 -10.31 41.93
C ARG A 344 -20.58 -11.24 41.75
N ALA A 345 -20.52 -11.99 40.64
CA ALA A 345 -19.37 -12.82 40.30
C ALA A 345 -18.13 -11.98 39.97
N ILE A 346 -18.30 -10.90 39.20
CA ILE A 346 -17.22 -9.97 38.83
C ILE A 346 -16.63 -9.25 40.06
N ALA A 347 -17.48 -8.89 41.04
CA ALA A 347 -17.03 -8.28 42.28
C ALA A 347 -16.16 -9.23 43.14
N SER A 348 -16.39 -10.55 43.04
CA SER A 348 -15.57 -11.55 43.72
C SER A 348 -14.18 -11.66 43.09
N LEU A 349 -14.13 -11.82 41.76
CA LEU A 349 -12.88 -11.91 41.00
C LEU A 349 -12.00 -10.65 41.14
N ARG A 350 -12.60 -9.47 41.23
CA ARG A 350 -11.85 -8.21 41.48
C ARG A 350 -11.17 -8.16 42.84
N ARG A 351 -11.67 -8.87 43.86
CA ARG A 351 -11.04 -8.92 45.19
C ARG A 351 -9.84 -9.84 45.20
N GLU A 352 -9.92 -10.97 44.51
CA GLU A 352 -8.82 -11.93 44.35
C GLU A 352 -7.66 -11.30 43.56
N LEU A 353 -7.95 -10.68 42.41
CA LEU A 353 -6.92 -10.05 41.58
C LEU A 353 -6.17 -8.90 42.28
N LYS A 354 -6.84 -8.15 43.16
CA LYS A 354 -6.19 -7.09 43.95
C LYS A 354 -5.21 -7.63 44.99
N ALA A 355 -5.44 -8.84 45.51
CA ALA A 355 -4.54 -9.47 46.47
C ALA A 355 -3.23 -9.90 45.79
N ASP A 356 -3.31 -10.41 44.56
CA ASP A 356 -2.14 -10.88 43.79
C ASP A 356 -1.24 -9.73 43.29
N ILE A 357 -1.85 -8.61 42.89
CA ILE A 357 -1.09 -7.41 42.47
C ILE A 357 -0.28 -6.85 43.66
N ALA A 358 -0.90 -6.77 44.84
CA ALA A 358 -0.23 -6.30 46.05
C ALA A 358 0.92 -7.21 46.52
N GLN A 359 0.90 -8.49 46.11
CA GLN A 359 1.99 -9.43 46.37
C GLN A 359 3.15 -9.26 45.37
N THR A 360 2.85 -8.86 44.13
CA THR A 360 3.82 -8.65 43.06
C THR A 360 4.59 -7.34 43.22
N GLU A 361 3.92 -6.27 43.69
CA GLU A 361 4.58 -4.97 43.94
C GLU A 361 5.64 -5.06 45.05
N ARG A 362 5.46 -5.94 46.05
CA ARG A 362 6.49 -6.20 47.09
C ARG A 362 7.75 -6.88 46.56
N PHE A 363 7.67 -7.52 45.39
CA PHE A 363 8.82 -8.20 44.77
C PHE A 363 9.69 -7.22 43.96
N SER A 364 9.07 -6.16 43.44
CA SER A 364 9.72 -5.14 42.60
C SER A 364 10.57 -4.15 43.40
N GLU A 365 10.29 -3.97 44.69
CA GLU A 365 11.06 -3.10 45.59
C GLU A 365 12.41 -3.70 46.02
N LEU A 366 12.68 -4.98 45.70
CA LEU A 366 13.89 -5.67 46.14
C LEU A 366 15.08 -5.60 45.17
N ILE A 367 14.94 -4.95 44.00
CA ILE A 367 15.97 -4.99 42.94
C ILE A 367 16.21 -3.60 42.33
N VAL A 368 16.73 -2.62 43.10
CA VAL A 368 17.54 -1.52 42.51
C VAL A 368 18.53 -0.91 43.53
N GLU A 369 19.79 -1.33 43.48
CA GLU A 369 21.01 -0.57 43.85
C GLU A 369 22.10 -1.00 42.84
N THR A 370 23.01 -0.22 42.28
CA THR A 370 23.39 1.21 42.30
C THR A 370 24.21 1.47 41.02
N ALA A 371 23.95 2.57 40.30
CA ALA A 371 24.89 3.24 39.38
C ALA A 371 24.34 4.64 39.00
N PRO A 372 25.18 5.68 38.78
CA PRO A 372 24.70 7.02 38.49
C PRO A 372 24.10 7.09 37.07
N LYS A 373 22.77 7.22 37.00
CA LYS A 373 21.96 7.20 35.76
C LYS A 373 22.23 8.38 34.80
N GLU A 374 22.71 9.52 35.31
CA GLU A 374 22.65 10.79 34.56
C GLU A 374 23.70 10.95 33.46
N GLU A 375 24.87 10.29 33.58
CA GLU A 375 25.96 10.49 32.62
C GLU A 375 25.89 9.51 31.43
N ARG A 376 25.43 8.27 31.67
CA ARG A 376 25.14 7.31 30.59
C ARG A 376 23.96 7.74 29.74
N GLY A 377 22.92 8.33 30.34
CA GLY A 377 21.75 8.79 29.62
C GLY A 377 22.07 9.89 28.60
N ARG A 378 22.96 10.84 28.94
CA ARG A 378 23.26 11.99 28.06
C ARG A 378 24.10 11.67 26.84
N LEU A 379 25.04 10.71 26.92
CA LEU A 379 25.84 10.28 25.78
C LEU A 379 25.04 9.39 24.82
N LEU A 380 24.25 8.44 25.38
CA LEU A 380 23.33 7.61 24.59
C LEU A 380 22.22 8.43 23.92
N LEU A 381 21.64 9.42 24.62
CA LEU A 381 20.59 10.26 24.04
C LEU A 381 21.10 11.12 22.88
N ARG A 382 22.38 11.50 22.85
CA ARG A 382 22.92 12.35 21.78
C ARG A 382 23.22 11.56 20.51
N GLU A 383 23.87 10.39 20.64
CA GLU A 383 24.11 9.49 19.51
C GLU A 383 22.81 8.87 18.97
N VAL A 384 21.86 8.50 19.84
CA VAL A 384 20.53 8.05 19.44
C VAL A 384 19.73 9.20 18.83
N SER A 385 19.84 10.43 19.33
CA SER A 385 19.15 11.59 18.75
C SER A 385 19.60 11.87 17.31
N ASP A 386 20.91 11.86 17.04
CA ASP A 386 21.40 12.14 15.70
C ASP A 386 21.07 11.02 14.71
N GLU A 387 21.20 9.74 15.11
CA GLU A 387 20.79 8.60 14.28
C GLU A 387 19.25 8.57 14.07
N MET A 388 18.48 8.85 15.11
CA MET A 388 17.01 8.85 15.05
C MET A 388 16.48 10.04 14.25
N ALA A 389 17.12 11.21 14.37
CA ALA A 389 16.79 12.35 13.53
C ALA A 389 17.18 12.12 12.07
N ASP A 390 18.19 11.31 11.77
CA ASP A 390 18.51 10.89 10.39
C ASP A 390 17.49 9.88 9.83
N ARG A 391 17.02 8.96 10.68
CA ARG A 391 15.94 8.01 10.33
C ARG A 391 14.60 8.71 10.05
N LEU A 392 14.29 9.78 10.78
CA LEU A 392 13.10 10.60 10.55
C LEU A 392 13.18 11.46 9.26
N ARG A 393 14.36 11.52 8.63
CA ARG A 393 14.69 12.46 7.55
C ARG A 393 14.91 11.83 6.17
N THR A 394 14.63 10.55 6.00
CA THR A 394 14.71 9.93 4.67
C THR A 394 13.40 9.23 4.35
N LYS A 395 12.65 9.77 3.39
CA LYS A 395 11.39 9.19 2.91
C LYS A 395 11.62 8.46 1.59
N THR A 396 10.96 7.31 1.45
CA THR A 396 10.93 6.55 0.19
C THR A 396 9.74 7.03 -0.62
N TYR A 397 9.93 7.19 -1.92
CA TYR A 397 8.92 7.63 -2.87
C TYR A 397 8.84 6.63 -4.01
N LEU A 398 7.66 6.54 -4.61
CA LEU A 398 7.39 5.79 -5.82
C LEU A 398 7.23 6.78 -6.97
N ALA A 399 7.97 6.57 -8.05
CA ALA A 399 7.74 7.26 -9.31
C ALA A 399 7.04 6.29 -10.27
N PRO A 400 5.73 6.45 -10.54
CA PRO A 400 5.02 5.65 -11.52
C PRO A 400 5.40 6.08 -12.95
N LEU A 401 5.39 5.13 -13.86
CA LEU A 401 5.50 5.32 -15.31
C LEU A 401 4.52 4.41 -16.01
N LEU A 402 3.70 4.95 -16.89
CA LEU A 402 2.90 4.14 -17.80
C LEU A 402 3.70 3.89 -19.07
N VAL A 403 3.98 2.63 -19.39
CA VAL A 403 4.78 2.24 -20.56
C VAL A 403 4.02 1.21 -21.40
N SER A 404 4.23 1.18 -22.71
CA SER A 404 3.68 0.11 -23.55
C SER A 404 4.33 -1.25 -23.25
N ALA A 405 3.58 -2.32 -23.48
CA ALA A 405 4.08 -3.68 -23.36
C ALA A 405 5.17 -3.96 -24.41
N SER A 406 6.39 -4.27 -23.96
CA SER A 406 7.56 -4.45 -24.81
C SER A 406 8.55 -5.43 -24.18
N ALA A 407 9.12 -6.31 -24.99
CA ALA A 407 10.16 -7.25 -24.57
C ALA A 407 11.51 -6.59 -24.23
N ASP A 408 11.70 -5.36 -24.70
CA ASP A 408 12.91 -4.57 -24.50
C ASP A 408 12.51 -3.10 -24.26
N CYS A 409 11.85 -2.85 -23.13
CA CYS A 409 11.61 -1.50 -22.68
C CYS A 409 12.86 -0.95 -21.98
N ARG A 410 13.33 0.23 -22.39
CA ARG A 410 14.47 0.91 -21.78
C ARG A 410 14.03 2.21 -21.15
N VAL A 411 14.19 2.30 -19.83
CA VAL A 411 13.88 3.49 -19.05
C VAL A 411 15.18 4.12 -18.58
N ALA A 412 15.42 5.35 -19.03
CA ALA A 412 16.52 6.17 -18.58
C ALA A 412 16.05 7.08 -17.44
N ILE A 413 16.82 7.08 -16.36
CA ILE A 413 16.59 7.85 -15.14
C ILE A 413 17.70 8.89 -15.08
N ARG A 414 17.35 10.16 -15.26
CA ARG A 414 18.32 11.25 -15.28
C ARG A 414 18.19 12.12 -14.03
N VAL A 415 19.33 12.38 -13.39
CA VAL A 415 19.43 13.42 -12.35
C VAL A 415 19.42 14.78 -13.04
N LEU A 416 18.44 15.63 -12.74
CA LEU A 416 18.36 16.96 -13.36
C LEU A 416 19.32 17.97 -12.74
N HIS A 417 19.82 18.92 -13.54
CA HIS A 417 20.76 19.98 -13.09
C HIS A 417 20.18 20.87 -11.99
N ASP A 418 18.87 21.10 -11.99
CA ASP A 418 18.18 21.98 -11.04
C ASP A 418 17.80 21.27 -9.74
N THR A 419 18.31 20.05 -9.52
CA THR A 419 18.09 19.37 -8.26
C THR A 419 18.87 20.06 -7.14
N SER A 420 18.18 20.25 -6.01
CA SER A 420 18.73 20.87 -4.81
C SER A 420 19.23 19.84 -3.78
N SER A 421 19.08 18.55 -4.08
CA SER A 421 19.66 17.48 -3.28
C SER A 421 21.11 17.27 -3.69
N ARG A 422 22.02 17.15 -2.71
CA ARG A 422 23.44 16.82 -2.98
C ARG A 422 23.66 15.35 -3.30
N GLU A 423 22.70 14.50 -2.96
CA GLU A 423 22.75 13.05 -3.20
C GLU A 423 21.42 12.57 -3.76
N HIS A 424 21.48 11.72 -4.79
CA HIS A 424 20.33 11.09 -5.44
C HIS A 424 20.46 9.58 -5.29
N LYS A 425 19.46 8.98 -4.66
CA LYS A 425 19.54 7.58 -4.21
C LYS A 425 18.39 6.77 -4.77
N PHE A 426 18.72 5.78 -5.58
CA PHE A 426 17.81 4.72 -6.03
C PHE A 426 18.17 3.47 -5.25
N LYS A 427 17.49 3.25 -4.13
CA LYS A 427 17.76 2.08 -3.30
C LYS A 427 17.30 0.81 -4.04
N GLY A 428 18.00 -0.28 -3.82
CA GLY A 428 17.49 -1.63 -3.94
C GLY A 428 17.30 -2.20 -2.52
N GLY A 429 16.24 -2.96 -2.32
CA GLY A 429 15.86 -3.51 -1.04
C GLY A 429 16.82 -4.59 -0.57
N GLY A 430 17.20 -4.52 0.71
CA GLY A 430 17.57 -5.66 1.54
C GLY A 430 16.45 -5.94 2.55
N ARG A 431 16.47 -7.13 3.17
CA ARG A 431 15.44 -7.65 4.09
C ARG A 431 14.77 -6.52 4.89
N GLY A 432 13.51 -6.23 4.54
CA GLY A 432 12.65 -5.30 5.27
C GLY A 432 12.43 -3.88 4.69
N ARG A 433 12.97 -3.51 3.53
CA ARG A 433 12.50 -2.30 2.79
C ARG A 433 12.57 -2.50 1.28
N VAL A 434 11.45 -2.34 0.58
CA VAL A 434 11.42 -2.38 -0.89
C VAL A 434 11.96 -1.06 -1.42
N SER A 435 13.07 -1.16 -2.11
CA SER A 435 13.41 -0.21 -3.14
C SER A 435 13.95 -0.99 -4.32
N GLY A 436 13.76 -0.50 -5.54
CA GLY A 436 13.91 -1.31 -6.72
C GLY A 436 12.85 -0.90 -7.73
N LEU A 437 12.72 -1.77 -8.71
CA LEU A 437 11.76 -1.60 -9.77
C LEU A 437 10.59 -2.51 -9.55
N VAL A 438 9.40 -2.01 -9.87
CA VAL A 438 8.22 -2.83 -9.94
C VAL A 438 7.49 -2.64 -11.27
N VAL A 439 6.98 -3.70 -11.89
CA VAL A 439 6.14 -3.66 -13.09
C VAL A 439 4.77 -4.26 -12.76
N ALA A 440 3.69 -3.50 -12.89
CA ALA A 440 2.31 -3.87 -12.58
C ALA A 440 1.40 -3.83 -13.81
N GLU A 441 0.32 -4.63 -13.79
CA GLU A 441 -0.49 -4.90 -14.98
C GLU A 441 -1.58 -3.89 -15.31
N ASP A 442 -2.08 -3.19 -14.31
CA ASP A 442 -3.23 -2.31 -14.51
C ASP A 442 -2.83 -0.83 -14.42
N ALA A 443 -2.81 -0.17 -15.57
CA ALA A 443 -2.64 1.27 -15.69
C ALA A 443 -3.72 2.08 -14.94
N GLN A 444 -4.93 1.51 -14.77
CA GLN A 444 -6.01 2.16 -14.05
C GLN A 444 -5.85 2.07 -12.53
N ALA A 445 -5.03 1.13 -12.02
CA ALA A 445 -4.75 0.94 -10.59
C ALA A 445 -3.75 1.96 -10.00
N ALA A 446 -3.13 2.81 -10.83
CA ALA A 446 -2.13 3.83 -10.47
C ALA A 446 -2.42 4.62 -9.17
N GLY A 447 -3.68 4.96 -8.93
CA GLY A 447 -4.08 5.86 -7.85
C GLY A 447 -3.74 5.41 -6.42
N VAL A 448 -3.61 4.11 -6.15
CA VAL A 448 -3.29 3.61 -4.78
C VAL A 448 -1.80 3.68 -4.49
N LEU A 449 -0.94 3.24 -5.42
CA LEU A 449 0.51 3.38 -5.26
C LEU A 449 0.93 4.85 -5.26
N ASP A 450 0.20 5.72 -5.96
CA ASP A 450 0.36 7.17 -5.81
C ASP A 450 -0.06 7.64 -4.41
N ARG A 451 -1.13 7.10 -3.81
CA ARG A 451 -1.53 7.41 -2.42
C ARG A 451 -0.53 6.92 -1.38
N LEU A 452 0.14 5.78 -1.60
CA LEU A 452 1.26 5.34 -0.74
C LEU A 452 2.43 6.36 -0.72
N THR A 453 2.52 7.24 -1.73
CA THR A 453 3.46 8.37 -1.70
C THR A 453 2.90 9.63 -1.05
N MET A 454 1.56 9.80 -1.02
CA MET A 454 0.88 11.02 -0.60
C MET A 454 0.54 11.11 0.89
N ASP A 455 0.54 10.00 1.64
CA ASP A 455 0.21 10.00 3.07
C ASP A 455 1.28 10.67 3.96
N HIS A 456 2.29 11.29 3.34
CA HIS A 456 3.39 11.99 4.00
C HIS A 456 3.57 13.45 3.55
N GLY A 457 2.56 14.02 2.88
CA GLY A 457 2.45 15.45 2.54
C GLY A 457 2.08 15.66 1.06
N ARG A 458 1.07 16.49 0.80
CA ARG A 458 0.63 16.90 -0.55
C ARG A 458 1.82 17.27 -1.44
N MET A 459 1.94 16.61 -2.61
CA MET A 459 2.76 17.14 -3.70
C MET A 459 2.15 18.45 -4.21
N PRO A 460 2.95 19.49 -4.54
CA PRO A 460 2.44 20.63 -5.29
C PRO A 460 2.00 20.18 -6.69
N GLU A 461 0.95 20.79 -7.25
CA GLU A 461 0.59 20.59 -8.66
C GLU A 461 1.76 21.05 -9.55
N GLY A 462 2.23 20.20 -10.49
CA GLY A 462 3.26 20.55 -11.50
C GLY A 462 4.60 19.80 -11.46
N VAL A 463 4.69 18.62 -10.83
CA VAL A 463 5.98 17.94 -10.51
C VAL A 463 6.62 17.12 -11.64
N PHE A 464 5.93 16.90 -12.76
CA PHE A 464 6.50 16.22 -13.93
C PHE A 464 6.43 17.13 -15.15
N GLU A 465 7.59 17.67 -15.59
CA GLU A 465 7.69 18.32 -16.90
C GLU A 465 7.80 17.26 -17.99
N ASP A 466 6.67 17.00 -18.63
CA ASP A 466 6.56 16.07 -19.75
C ASP A 466 7.06 16.74 -21.05
N ARG A 467 8.38 16.87 -21.22
CA ARG A 467 9.00 17.49 -22.40
C ARG A 467 9.07 16.59 -23.64
N VAL A 468 8.28 15.52 -23.71
CA VAL A 468 8.32 14.55 -24.82
C VAL A 468 7.71 15.12 -26.12
N ALA A 469 6.88 16.18 -26.06
CA ALA A 469 6.11 16.64 -27.23
C ALA A 469 6.69 17.85 -28.01
N GLU A 470 7.68 18.57 -27.49
CA GLU A 470 8.05 19.88 -28.06
C GLU A 470 9.05 19.79 -29.23
N LYS A 471 9.85 18.72 -29.32
CA LYS A 471 10.82 18.54 -30.43
C LYS A 471 10.17 17.99 -31.71
N THR A 472 9.09 17.23 -31.61
CA THR A 472 8.38 16.65 -32.77
C THR A 472 7.50 17.69 -33.47
N SER A 473 6.96 18.65 -32.71
CA SER A 473 6.13 19.74 -33.22
C SER A 473 6.96 20.85 -33.88
N ALA A 474 8.18 21.12 -33.41
CA ALA A 474 9.12 22.04 -34.07
C ALA A 474 9.61 21.49 -35.44
N ALA A 475 9.89 20.18 -35.55
CA ALA A 475 10.26 19.55 -36.81
C ALA A 475 9.11 19.49 -37.82
N THR A 476 7.86 19.47 -37.35
CA THR A 476 6.67 19.51 -38.21
C THR A 476 6.35 20.92 -38.68
N ARG A 477 6.57 21.96 -37.84
CA ARG A 477 6.39 23.37 -38.23
C ARG A 477 7.42 23.85 -39.26
N LEU A 478 8.68 23.38 -39.15
CA LEU A 478 9.72 23.70 -40.15
C LEU A 478 9.47 23.04 -41.52
N ARG A 479 8.69 21.95 -41.60
CA ARG A 479 8.26 21.36 -42.89
C ARG A 479 7.06 22.06 -43.52
N GLN A 480 6.18 22.67 -42.72
CA GLN A 480 5.00 23.37 -43.26
C GLN A 480 5.31 24.81 -43.73
N GLN A 481 6.44 25.40 -43.31
CA GLN A 481 6.85 26.75 -43.75
C GLN A 481 7.68 26.77 -45.04
N GLY A 482 7.99 25.61 -45.64
CA GLY A 482 8.83 25.49 -46.84
C GLY A 482 8.12 25.05 -48.13
N ALA A 483 6.82 24.77 -48.10
CA ALA A 483 6.08 24.34 -49.29
C ALA A 483 5.29 25.53 -49.88
N GLY A 484 5.94 26.26 -50.80
CA GLY A 484 5.23 27.18 -51.68
C GLY A 484 4.19 26.44 -52.55
N PRO A 485 3.13 27.12 -52.99
CA PRO A 485 2.10 26.49 -53.82
C PRO A 485 2.69 25.96 -55.13
N PRO A 486 2.25 24.79 -55.62
CA PRO A 486 2.69 24.29 -56.92
C PRO A 486 2.22 25.25 -58.04
N PRO A 487 3.01 25.41 -59.11
CA PRO A 487 2.62 26.26 -60.23
C PRO A 487 1.34 25.73 -60.89
N PRO A 488 0.48 26.62 -61.43
CA PRO A 488 -0.75 26.21 -62.09
C PRO A 488 -0.41 25.36 -63.33
N GLY A 489 -0.97 24.15 -63.38
CA GLY A 489 -0.84 23.25 -64.51
C GLY A 489 -1.57 23.80 -65.76
N PRO A 490 -1.18 23.35 -66.98
CA PRO A 490 -1.78 23.85 -68.21
C PRO A 490 -3.24 23.44 -68.32
N ALA A 491 -4.08 24.38 -68.75
CA ALA A 491 -5.48 24.17 -69.02
C ALA A 491 -5.68 23.07 -70.09
N ALA A 492 -6.55 22.10 -69.79
CA ALA A 492 -6.98 21.08 -70.73
C ALA A 492 -7.81 21.72 -71.85
N VAL A 493 -7.25 21.74 -73.06
CA VAL A 493 -7.98 22.04 -74.29
C VAL A 493 -8.83 20.83 -74.63
N GLY A 494 -10.15 21.02 -74.63
CA GLY A 494 -11.10 20.05 -75.14
C GLY A 494 -11.02 19.95 -76.66
N GLY A 495 -10.94 18.71 -77.16
CA GLY A 495 -11.11 18.37 -78.56
C GLY A 495 -12.03 17.16 -78.70
N ARG A 496 -13.24 17.39 -79.20
CA ARG A 496 -14.06 16.37 -79.86
C ARG A 496 -14.14 16.75 -81.35
N ARG A 497 -13.83 15.73 -82.17
CA ARG A 497 -13.85 15.63 -83.64
C ARG A 497 -12.70 16.33 -84.38
#